data_AF-A0A935RVK1-F1
#
_entry.id   AF-A0A935RVK1-F1
#
_cell.length_a   1.000
_cell.length_b   1.000
_cell.length_c   1.000
_cell.angle_alpha   90.00
_cell.angle_beta   90.00
_cell.angle_gamma   90.00
#
_symmetry.space_group_name_H-M   'P 1'
#
loop_
_entity.id
_entity.type
_entity.pdbx_description
1 polymer ?
#
loop_
_entity_poly.entity_id
_entity_poly.type
_entity_poly.pdbx_seq_one_letter_code
_entity_poly.pdbx_strand_id
1 'polypeptide(L)'
;MSDFILKLWPKEQIKENKRQLLEAELKTNGLVSEPATHWSGKAFHATKELRNYLDYDFEDDGQYSESLIICVFDNDYGIRDGEEDIETFDRNNVVCIYEGDGSISNWSKLAKILEQITGDEYEGGWEIL
;
A
#
# COMPACT_ATOMS: atom_id res chain seq x y z
N MET A 1 3.32 0.45 20.70
CA MET A 1 3.84 0.83 19.36
C MET A 1 2.68 1.48 18.66
N SER A 2 2.89 2.64 18.03
CA SER A 2 1.87 3.22 17.15
C SER A 2 1.78 2.34 15.91
N ASP A 3 0.55 2.05 15.46
CA ASP A 3 0.35 1.29 14.24
C ASP A 3 0.47 2.26 13.07
N PHE A 4 1.45 2.03 12.18
CA PHE A 4 1.66 2.84 11.00
C PHE A 4 1.04 2.19 9.77
N ILE A 5 0.30 2.96 8.99
CA ILE A 5 -0.22 2.51 7.69
C ILE A 5 0.44 3.35 6.60
N LEU A 6 1.12 2.70 5.66
CA LEU A 6 1.58 3.36 4.46
C LEU A 6 0.44 3.37 3.45
N LYS A 7 -0.01 4.56 3.05
CA LYS A 7 -1.01 4.72 1.98
C LYS A 7 -0.33 5.21 0.71
N LEU A 8 -0.80 4.71 -0.43
CA LEU A 8 -0.36 5.10 -1.77
C LEU A 8 -1.59 5.43 -2.59
N TRP A 9 -1.61 6.61 -3.23
CA TRP A 9 -2.76 7.06 -4.02
C TRP A 9 -2.31 7.85 -5.26
N PRO A 10 -3.16 7.95 -6.31
CA PRO A 10 -2.88 8.81 -7.45
C PRO A 10 -2.79 10.29 -7.03
N LYS A 11 -1.74 10.98 -7.48
CA LYS A 11 -1.52 12.40 -7.16
C LYS A 11 -2.70 13.27 -7.57
N GLU A 12 -3.22 13.01 -8.76
CA GLU A 12 -4.37 13.68 -9.34
C GLU A 12 -5.67 12.93 -9.04
N GLN A 13 -6.80 13.64 -9.04
CA GLN A 13 -8.10 13.01 -8.85
C GLN A 13 -8.49 12.18 -10.09
N ILE A 14 -8.47 10.86 -9.95
CA ILE A 14 -8.89 9.92 -11.01
C ILE A 14 -10.33 9.46 -10.77
N LYS A 15 -11.20 9.63 -11.78
CA LYS A 15 -12.60 9.16 -11.70
C LYS A 15 -12.76 7.67 -11.99
N GLU A 16 -11.86 7.12 -12.78
CA GLU A 16 -11.88 5.70 -13.16
C GLU A 16 -11.45 4.83 -11.98
N ASN A 17 -12.22 3.79 -11.72
CA ASN A 17 -11.90 2.77 -10.72
C ASN A 17 -11.06 1.66 -11.38
N LYS A 18 -9.80 1.57 -10.95
CA LYS A 18 -8.80 0.62 -11.43
C LYS A 18 -8.47 -0.45 -10.37
N ARG A 19 -9.30 -0.61 -9.34
CA ARG A 19 -9.09 -1.59 -8.27
C ARG A 19 -8.89 -3.01 -8.79
N GLN A 20 -9.77 -3.49 -9.66
CA GLN A 20 -9.66 -4.86 -10.20
C GLN A 20 -8.39 -5.06 -11.02
N LEU A 21 -7.98 -4.04 -11.78
CA LEU A 21 -6.73 -4.05 -12.54
C LEU A 21 -5.52 -4.13 -11.60
N LEU A 22 -5.49 -3.29 -10.56
CA LEU A 22 -4.45 -3.30 -9.53
C LEU A 22 -4.34 -4.67 -8.85
N GLU A 23 -5.46 -5.21 -8.36
CA GLU A 23 -5.48 -6.53 -7.72
C GLU A 23 -4.97 -7.64 -8.66
N ALA A 24 -5.39 -7.61 -9.94
CA ALA A 24 -4.99 -8.61 -10.93
C ALA A 24 -3.50 -8.50 -11.30
N GLU A 25 -2.99 -7.29 -11.51
CA GLU A 25 -1.60 -7.06 -11.91
C GLU A 25 -0.63 -7.29 -10.76
N LEU A 26 -0.94 -6.84 -9.53
CA LEU A 26 -0.12 -7.13 -8.35
C LEU A 26 0.03 -8.65 -8.15
N LYS A 27 -1.05 -9.40 -8.38
CA LYS A 27 -1.03 -10.86 -8.32
C LYS A 27 -0.24 -11.49 -9.48
N THR A 28 -0.47 -11.02 -10.72
CA THR A 28 0.22 -11.53 -11.92
C THR A 28 1.73 -11.32 -11.85
N ASN A 29 2.17 -10.20 -11.27
CA ASN A 29 3.58 -9.89 -11.03
C ASN A 29 4.18 -10.60 -9.81
N GLY A 30 3.40 -11.45 -9.12
CA GLY A 30 3.87 -12.21 -7.95
C GLY A 30 4.21 -11.32 -6.76
N LEU A 31 3.62 -10.13 -6.65
CA LEU A 31 3.87 -9.18 -5.56
C LEU A 31 2.98 -9.43 -4.34
N VAL A 32 1.80 -10.00 -4.59
CA VAL A 32 0.84 -10.34 -3.54
C VAL A 32 0.40 -11.80 -3.66
N SER A 33 0.01 -12.38 -2.52
CA SER A 33 -0.47 -13.76 -2.42
C SER A 33 -1.89 -13.95 -2.98
N GLU A 34 -2.46 -15.14 -2.76
CA GLU A 34 -3.91 -15.31 -2.82
C GLU A 34 -4.63 -14.38 -1.83
N PRO A 35 -5.89 -13.98 -2.13
CA PRO A 35 -6.67 -13.12 -1.25
C PRO A 35 -6.82 -13.71 0.16
N ALA A 36 -6.70 -12.84 1.16
CA ALA A 36 -6.96 -13.09 2.56
C ALA A 36 -8.05 -12.14 3.08
N THR A 37 -8.54 -12.41 4.29
CA THR A 37 -9.47 -11.53 5.00
C THR A 37 -8.70 -10.73 6.03
N HIS A 38 -8.85 -9.42 6.00
CA HIS A 38 -8.35 -8.48 7.01
C HIS A 38 -9.55 -7.65 7.52
N TRP A 39 -9.43 -6.96 8.65
CA TRP A 39 -10.53 -6.14 9.20
C TRP A 39 -11.04 -5.06 8.23
N SER A 40 -10.20 -4.62 7.29
CA SER A 40 -10.55 -3.71 6.19
C SER A 40 -11.22 -4.39 4.98
N GLY A 41 -11.47 -5.70 5.02
CA GLY A 41 -12.10 -6.49 3.96
C GLY A 41 -11.13 -7.39 3.21
N LYS A 42 -11.17 -7.33 1.87
CA LYS A 42 -10.30 -8.14 1.01
C LYS A 42 -8.88 -7.59 1.06
N ALA A 43 -7.94 -8.43 1.46
CA ALA A 43 -6.54 -8.10 1.57
C ALA A 43 -5.66 -9.18 0.93
N PHE A 44 -4.36 -8.94 0.91
CA PHE A 44 -3.36 -9.87 0.41
C PHE A 44 -2.13 -9.81 1.28
N HIS A 45 -1.36 -10.89 1.35
CA HIS A 45 -0.06 -10.87 1.99
C HIS A 45 1.02 -10.48 0.97
N ALA A 46 2.01 -9.70 1.40
CA ALA A 46 3.18 -9.40 0.59
C ALA A 46 3.99 -10.66 0.35
N THR A 47 4.37 -10.89 -0.90
CA THR A 47 5.36 -11.92 -1.24
C THR A 47 6.77 -11.46 -0.86
N LYS A 48 7.73 -12.38 -0.97
CA LYS A 48 9.14 -12.04 -0.77
C LYS A 48 9.60 -10.99 -1.79
N GLU A 49 9.10 -11.09 -3.01
CA GLU A 49 9.36 -10.16 -4.11
C GLU A 49 8.94 -8.74 -3.74
N LEU A 50 7.72 -8.54 -3.23
CA LEU A 50 7.27 -7.21 -2.80
C LEU A 50 8.08 -6.68 -1.61
N ARG A 51 8.38 -7.52 -0.61
CA ARG A 51 9.24 -7.11 0.51
C ARG A 51 10.62 -6.64 0.05
N ASN A 52 11.23 -7.35 -0.90
CA ASN A 52 12.49 -6.93 -1.51
C ASN A 52 12.37 -5.59 -2.24
N TYR A 53 11.25 -5.34 -2.92
CA TYR A 53 11.02 -4.03 -3.55
C TYR A 53 10.92 -2.92 -2.51
N LEU A 54 10.27 -3.19 -1.38
CA LEU A 54 10.09 -2.25 -0.29
C LEU A 54 11.35 -2.08 0.57
N ASP A 55 12.40 -2.87 0.31
CA ASP A 55 13.61 -2.94 1.13
C ASP A 55 13.28 -3.23 2.60
N TYR A 56 12.25 -4.06 2.79
CA TYR A 56 11.68 -4.41 4.07
C TYR A 56 12.25 -5.77 4.50
N ASP A 57 13.26 -5.74 5.35
CA ASP A 57 13.94 -6.93 5.86
C ASP A 57 13.50 -7.17 7.31
N PHE A 58 12.90 -8.34 7.56
CA PHE A 58 12.69 -8.83 8.92
C PHE A 58 13.72 -9.90 9.20
N GLU A 59 14.42 -9.80 10.34
CA GLU A 59 14.98 -10.98 10.96
C GLU A 59 13.81 -11.88 11.39
N ASP A 60 13.72 -13.06 10.80
CA ASP A 60 12.70 -14.08 11.08
C ASP A 60 12.88 -14.60 12.52
N ASP A 61 12.36 -13.86 13.51
CA ASP A 61 12.43 -14.18 14.93
C ASP A 61 11.30 -15.11 15.41
N GLY A 62 10.43 -15.53 14.48
CA GLY A 62 9.37 -16.51 14.69
C GLY A 62 8.20 -16.03 15.55
N GLN A 63 8.10 -14.73 15.89
CA GLN A 63 6.95 -14.20 16.67
C GLN A 63 6.08 -13.18 15.93
N TYR A 64 6.55 -12.56 14.85
CA TYR A 64 5.77 -11.62 14.03
C TYR A 64 5.83 -11.96 12.52
N SER A 65 5.67 -13.23 12.16
CA SER A 65 5.61 -13.67 10.77
C SER A 65 4.30 -13.28 10.05
N GLU A 66 3.70 -12.15 10.40
CA GLU A 66 2.55 -11.58 9.69
C GLU A 66 3.13 -10.74 8.55
N SER A 67 3.20 -11.38 7.38
CA SER A 67 3.60 -10.76 6.13
C SER A 67 2.73 -9.52 5.89
N LEU A 68 3.38 -8.36 5.69
CA LEU A 68 2.78 -7.07 5.30
C LEU A 68 1.44 -7.28 4.58
N ILE A 69 0.39 -6.65 5.09
CA ILE A 69 -0.94 -6.78 4.51
C ILE A 69 -1.18 -5.67 3.51
N ILE A 70 -1.47 -6.04 2.26
CA ILE A 70 -1.82 -5.12 1.18
C ILE A 70 -3.33 -5.10 1.02
N CYS A 71 -3.92 -3.90 1.08
CA CYS A 71 -5.31 -3.66 0.75
C CYS A 71 -5.40 -2.72 -0.45
N VAL A 72 -6.31 -3.02 -1.38
CA VAL A 72 -6.59 -2.16 -2.54
C VAL A 72 -8.04 -1.68 -2.44
N PHE A 73 -8.20 -0.36 -2.34
CA PHE A 73 -9.49 0.30 -2.21
C PHE A 73 -9.89 0.99 -3.50
N ASP A 74 -11.17 0.88 -3.83
CA ASP A 74 -11.81 1.63 -4.89
C ASP A 74 -11.85 3.12 -4.56
N ASN A 75 -12.24 3.44 -3.33
CA ASN A 75 -12.23 4.77 -2.77
C ASN A 75 -11.77 4.72 -1.30
N ASP A 76 -10.86 5.62 -0.95
CA ASP A 76 -10.37 5.85 0.40
C ASP A 76 -9.77 7.27 0.43
N TYR A 77 -9.02 7.66 1.45
CA TYR A 77 -8.36 8.96 1.52
C TYR A 77 -6.84 8.87 1.34
N GLY A 78 -6.27 9.88 0.68
CA GLY A 78 -4.83 10.18 0.68
C GLY A 78 -4.44 11.03 1.89
N ILE A 79 -3.14 11.10 2.17
CA ILE A 79 -2.59 11.75 3.37
C ILE A 79 -1.41 12.64 2.97
N ARG A 80 -1.39 13.91 3.33
CA ARG A 80 -0.21 14.76 3.13
C ARG A 80 0.19 15.44 4.43
N ASP A 81 1.49 15.56 4.64
CA ASP A 81 2.04 16.41 5.70
C ASP A 81 1.75 17.88 5.31
N GLY A 82 0.83 18.51 6.03
CA GLY A 82 0.56 19.95 5.94
C GLY A 82 1.56 20.76 6.78
N GLU A 83 1.42 22.09 6.76
CA GLU A 83 2.33 22.98 7.51
C GLU A 83 2.20 22.83 9.03
N GLU A 84 1.00 22.53 9.52
CA GLU A 84 0.72 22.41 10.97
C GLU A 84 0.06 21.07 11.37
N ASP A 85 -0.57 20.36 10.43
CA ASP A 85 -1.32 19.12 10.68
C ASP A 85 -1.32 18.18 9.46
N ILE A 86 -1.75 16.94 9.66
CA ILE A 86 -1.98 15.97 8.58
C ILE A 86 -3.26 16.33 7.83
N GLU A 87 -3.16 16.52 6.52
CA GLU A 87 -4.31 16.76 5.63
C GLU A 87 -4.77 15.44 4.99
N THR A 88 -6.08 15.18 5.02
CA THR A 88 -6.70 14.04 4.35
C THR A 88 -7.67 14.49 3.26
N PHE A 89 -7.75 13.72 2.18
CA PHE A 89 -8.61 14.03 1.04
C PHE A 89 -9.02 12.77 0.29
N ASP A 90 -10.24 12.77 -0.27
CA ASP A 90 -10.77 11.61 -0.98
C ASP A 90 -9.94 11.27 -2.23
N ARG A 91 -9.70 9.98 -2.43
CA ARG A 91 -8.95 9.42 -3.54
C ARG A 91 -9.54 8.09 -3.98
N ASN A 92 -9.36 7.81 -5.26
CA ASN A 92 -9.66 6.51 -5.83
C ASN A 92 -8.37 5.71 -6.02
N ASN A 93 -8.50 4.39 -6.12
CA ASN A 93 -7.38 3.48 -6.44
C ASN A 93 -6.26 3.53 -5.38
N VAL A 94 -6.65 3.59 -4.10
CA VAL A 94 -5.72 3.67 -2.96
C VAL A 94 -5.20 2.28 -2.61
N VAL A 95 -3.90 2.18 -2.37
CA VAL A 95 -3.23 0.96 -1.89
C VAL A 95 -2.66 1.22 -0.51
N CYS A 96 -3.03 0.38 0.45
CA CYS A 96 -2.56 0.48 1.83
C CYS A 96 -1.68 -0.71 2.17
N ILE A 97 -0.58 -0.44 2.88
CA ILE A 97 0.27 -1.45 3.50
C ILE A 97 0.17 -1.30 5.01
N TYR A 98 -0.39 -2.32 5.65
CA TYR A 98 -0.41 -2.45 7.10
C TYR A 98 0.83 -3.22 7.58
N GLU A 99 1.15 -3.08 8.87
CA GLU A 99 2.21 -3.84 9.55
C GLU A 99 3.64 -3.53 9.05
N GLY A 100 3.82 -2.43 8.32
CA GLY A 100 5.12 -1.99 7.79
C GLY A 100 5.97 -1.12 8.72
N ASP A 101 5.55 -1.01 10.00
CA ASP A 101 6.20 -0.36 11.16
C ASP A 101 6.98 0.96 10.94
N GLY A 102 6.70 1.69 9.87
CA GLY A 102 7.45 2.90 9.49
C GLY A 102 8.84 2.63 8.91
N SER A 103 9.32 1.37 8.87
CA SER A 103 10.66 1.04 8.35
C SER A 103 10.70 0.88 6.82
N ILE A 104 9.55 0.88 6.15
CA ILE A 104 9.47 0.92 4.68
C ILE A 104 9.99 2.27 4.16
N SER A 105 11.27 2.33 3.84
CA SER A 105 11.92 3.54 3.30
C SER A 105 11.79 3.68 1.77
N ASN A 106 11.51 2.57 1.08
CA ASN A 106 11.56 2.47 -0.39
C ASN A 106 10.18 2.33 -1.06
N TRP A 107 9.11 2.84 -0.42
CA TRP A 107 7.75 2.79 -0.97
C TRP A 107 7.59 3.50 -2.32
N SER A 108 8.51 4.42 -2.66
CA SER A 108 8.55 5.06 -3.98
C SER A 108 8.74 4.07 -5.14
N LYS A 109 9.33 2.89 -4.89
CA LYS A 109 9.41 1.81 -5.88
C LYS A 109 8.04 1.17 -6.12
N LEU A 110 7.24 0.97 -5.07
CA LEU A 110 5.87 0.47 -5.22
C LEU A 110 5.00 1.50 -5.93
N ALA A 111 5.13 2.79 -5.61
CA ALA A 111 4.43 3.87 -6.35
C ALA A 111 4.67 3.79 -7.87
N LYS A 112 5.92 3.55 -8.30
CA LYS A 112 6.25 3.36 -9.73
C LYS A 112 5.61 2.14 -10.36
N ILE A 113 5.48 1.03 -9.60
CA ILE A 113 4.79 -0.17 -10.08
C ILE A 113 3.29 0.14 -10.27
N LEU A 114 2.68 0.82 -9.30
CA LEU A 114 1.28 1.25 -9.39
C LEU A 114 1.05 2.19 -10.59
N GLU A 115 1.98 3.10 -10.85
CA GLU A 115 1.98 3.97 -12.03
C GLU A 115 2.10 3.16 -13.33
N GLN A 116 2.96 2.15 -13.39
CA GLN A 116 3.07 1.29 -14.58
C GLN A 116 1.79 0.48 -14.85
N ILE A 117 1.09 0.06 -13.79
CA ILE A 117 -0.16 -0.69 -13.90
C ILE A 117 -1.31 0.21 -14.36
N THR A 118 -1.40 1.41 -13.80
CA THR A 118 -2.59 2.28 -13.96
C THR A 118 -2.41 3.36 -15.01
N GLY A 119 -1.18 3.77 -15.30
CA GLY A 119 -0.85 4.97 -16.07
C GLY A 119 -0.99 6.28 -15.29
N ASP A 120 -1.27 6.23 -13.99
CA ASP A 120 -1.44 7.42 -13.14
C ASP A 120 -0.24 7.58 -12.20
N GLU A 121 0.25 8.80 -11.99
CA GLU A 121 1.36 9.02 -11.07
C GLU A 121 0.90 8.86 -9.61
N TYR A 122 1.61 8.03 -8.83
CA TYR A 122 1.30 7.78 -7.42
C TYR A 122 2.18 8.60 -6.48
N GLU A 123 1.61 8.97 -5.35
CA GLU A 123 2.33 9.46 -4.16
C GLU A 123 1.97 8.59 -2.95
N GLY A 124 2.69 8.78 -1.84
CA GLY A 124 2.47 8.02 -0.62
C GLY A 124 2.74 8.84 0.62
N GLY A 125 2.19 8.36 1.74
CA GLY A 125 2.23 9.02 3.04
C GLY A 125 1.88 8.05 4.16
N TRP A 126 2.32 8.38 5.36
CA TRP A 126 2.14 7.55 6.54
C TRP A 126 0.98 8.06 7.39
N GLU A 127 0.04 7.17 7.67
CA GLU A 127 -0.98 7.34 8.70
C GLU A 127 -0.42 6.87 10.04
N ILE A 128 -0.66 7.64 11.10
CA ILE A 128 -0.33 7.28 12.48
C ILE A 128 -1.65 7.00 13.21
N LEU A 129 -1.85 5.77 13.69
CA LEU A 129 -3.00 5.35 14.50
C LEU A 129 -2.75 5.50 16.01
#